data_AF-F0GJM0-F1
#
_entry.id   AF-F0GJM0-F1
#
_cell.length_a   1.000
_cell.length_b   1.000
_cell.length_c   1.000
_cell.angle_alpha   90.00
_cell.angle_beta   90.00
_cell.angle_gamma   90.00
#
_symmetry.space_group_name_H-M   'P 1'
#
loop_
_entity.id
_entity.type
_entity.pdbx_description
1 polymer ?
#
loop_
_entity_poly.entity_id
_entity_poly.type
_entity_poly.pdbx_seq_one_letter_code
_entity_poly.pdbx_strand_id
1 'polypeptide(L)' 'MSTIHVIQGGTAAASLREALAQAGRDERVVGLLDDLGVGPLKGADEASDTRASFWQRVLGDQIPDWKA' A
#
# COMPACT_ATOMS: atom_id res chain seq x y z
N MET A 1 -15.07 -17.64 -7.55
CA MET A 1 -14.28 -17.23 -6.38
C MET A 1 -13.78 -15.82 -6.66
N SER A 2 -13.93 -14.86 -5.74
CA SER A 2 -13.34 -13.52 -5.89
C SER A 2 -12.02 -13.50 -5.11
N THR A 3 -10.90 -13.22 -5.78
CA THR A 3 -9.58 -13.10 -5.17
C THR A 3 -9.26 -11.62 -4.96
N ILE A 4 -8.78 -11.27 -3.77
CA ILE A 4 -8.21 -9.95 -3.48
C ILE A 4 -6.70 -10.11 -3.34
N HIS A 5 -5.94 -9.39 -4.15
CA HIS A 5 -4.48 -9.31 -4.06
C HIS A 5 -4.11 -8.13 -3.16
N VAL A 6 -3.40 -8.39 -2.06
CA VAL A 6 -2.87 -7.35 -1.17
C VAL A 6 -1.37 -7.27 -1.40
N ILE A 7 -0.90 -6.14 -1.94
CA ILE A 7 0.48 -5.96 -2.40
C ILE A 7 1.13 -4.81 -1.64
N GLN A 8 2.31 -5.03 -1.07
CA GLN A 8 3.12 -3.95 -0.50
C GLN A 8 3.73 -3.12 -1.63
N GLY A 9 3.49 -1.81 -1.60
CA GLY A 9 4.03 -0.85 -2.56
C GLY A 9 3.12 -0.57 -3.76
N GLY A 10 2.99 0.72 -4.08
CA GLY A 10 2.17 1.20 -5.19
C GLY A 10 2.62 0.68 -6.56
N THR A 11 3.93 0.61 -6.80
CA THR A 11 4.49 0.15 -8.08
C THR A 11 4.16 -1.31 -8.37
N ALA A 12 4.37 -2.21 -7.40
CA ALA A 12 4.06 -3.63 -7.56
C ALA A 12 2.55 -3.86 -7.72
N ALA A 13 1.73 -3.12 -6.97
CA ALA A 13 0.27 -3.17 -7.09
C ALA A 13 -0.18 -2.72 -8.49
N ALA A 14 0.43 -1.67 -9.05
CA ALA A 14 0.11 -1.18 -10.38
C ALA A 14 0.50 -2.18 -11.48
N SER A 15 1.71 -2.74 -11.43
CA SER A 15 2.15 -3.77 -12.37
C SER A 15 1.22 -4.99 -12.36
N LEU A 16 0.74 -5.41 -11.19
CA LEU A 16 -0.21 -6.52 -11.09
C LEU A 16 -1.58 -6.17 -11.68
N ARG A 17 -2.10 -4.96 -11.42
CA ARG A 17 -3.35 -4.48 -12.04
C ARG A 17 -3.26 -4.52 -13.57
N GLU A 18 -2.14 -4.06 -14.12
CA GLU A 18 -1.90 -4.06 -15.56
C GLU A 18 -1.87 -5.49 -16.12
N ALA A 19 -1.14 -6.40 -15.48
CA ALA A 19 -1.07 -7.80 -15.90
C ALA A 19 -2.43 -8.50 -15.83
N LEU A 20 -3.23 -8.23 -14.79
CA LEU A 20 -4.59 -8.77 -14.66
C LEU A 20 -5.51 -8.23 -15.77
N ALA A 21 -5.43 -6.92 -16.05
CA ALA A 21 -6.19 -6.30 -17.13
C ALA A 21 -5.83 -6.90 -18.50
N GLN A 22 -4.53 -7.09 -18.79
CA GLN A 22 -4.06 -7.74 -20.02
C GLN A 22 -4.53 -9.20 -20.13
N ALA A 23 -4.70 -9.89 -18.99
CA ALA A 23 -5.24 -11.24 -18.94
C ALA A 23 -6.78 -11.31 -18.94
N GLY A 24 -7.48 -10.18 -19.02
CA GLY A 24 -8.95 -10.13 -18.96
C GLY A 24 -9.53 -10.52 -17.59
N ARG A 25 -8.76 -10.34 -16.51
CA ARG A 25 -9.15 -10.70 -15.14
C ARG A 25 -9.49 -9.44 -14.34
N ASP A 26 -10.72 -9.37 -13.82
CA ASP A 26 -11.21 -8.24 -13.01
C ASP A 26 -11.04 -8.48 -11.49
N GLU A 27 -9.88 -8.98 -11.10
CA GLU A 27 -9.57 -9.24 -9.69
C GLU A 27 -9.14 -7.97 -8.98
N ARG A 28 -9.56 -7.82 -7.72
CA ARG A 28 -9.25 -6.63 -6.93
C ARG A 28 -7.80 -6.66 -6.49
N VAL A 29 -7.08 -5.57 -6.74
CA VAL A 29 -5.74 -5.33 -6.17
C VAL A 29 -5.80 -4.17 -5.18
N VAL A 30 -5.27 -4.38 -3.99
CA VAL A 30 -5.11 -3.37 -2.94
C VAL A 30 -3.62 -3.16 -2.74
N GLY A 31 -3.13 -1.96 -3.10
CA GLY A 31 -1.78 -1.54 -2.79
C GLY A 31 -1.71 -0.98 -1.37
N LEU A 32 -0.74 -1.45 -0.60
CA LEU A 32 -0.39 -0.89 0.71
C LEU A 32 0.81 0.04 0.58
N LEU A 33 0.91 1.00 1.48
CA LEU A 33 2.08 1.87 1.54
C LEU A 33 3.31 1.01 1.85
N ASP A 34 4.30 1.05 0.97
CA ASP A 34 5.60 0.48 1.28
C ASP A 34 6.36 1.49 2.15
N ASP A 35 6.11 1.39 3.45
CA ASP A 35 6.85 2.11 4.46
C ASP A 35 8.16 1.42 4.85
N LEU A 36 8.49 0.28 4.21
CA LEU A 36 9.73 -0.45 4.44
C LEU A 36 10.89 0.13 3.62
N GLY A 37 10.61 0.92 2.58
CA GLY A 37 11.63 1.57 1.74
C GLY A 37 12.49 2.63 2.44
N VAL A 38 12.08 3.14 3.60
CA VAL A 38 12.80 4.19 4.35
C VAL A 38 13.67 3.67 5.49
N GLY A 39 13.64 2.37 5.78
CA GLY A 39 14.30 1.79 6.95
C GLY A 39 13.69 2.25 8.28
N PRO A 40 14.30 1.92 9.44
CA PRO A 40 13.75 2.29 10.74
C PRO A 40 13.68 3.81 10.93
N LEU A 41 12.49 4.31 11.21
CA LEU A 41 12.22 5.71 11.50
C LEU A 41 12.28 5.94 13.01
N LYS A 42 13.37 6.57 13.46
CA LYS A 42 13.58 6.91 14.88
C LYS A 42 12.39 7.71 15.42
N GLY A 43 11.80 7.24 16.52
CA GLY A 43 10.65 7.89 17.15
C GLY A 43 9.29 7.60 16.50
N ALA A 44 9.23 7.04 15.29
CA ALA A 44 7.99 6.51 14.70
C ALA A 44 7.86 5.00 14.95
N ASP A 45 8.98 4.29 14.99
CA ASP A 45 9.02 2.81 15.03
C ASP A 45 9.13 2.22 16.43
N GLU A 46 9.03 3.05 17.47
CA GLU A 46 9.20 2.63 18.87
C GLU A 46 8.00 1.81 19.39
N ALA A 47 6.81 2.01 18.83
CA ALA A 47 5.59 1.29 19.17
C ALA A 47 4.56 1.33 18.01
N SER A 48 3.64 0.37 17.98
CA SER A 48 2.59 0.27 16.94
C SER A 48 1.73 1.53 16.83
N ASP A 49 1.31 2.08 17.97
CA ASP A 49 0.42 3.25 18.02
C ASP A 49 1.15 4.52 17.57
N THR A 50 2.44 4.61 17.88
CA THR A 50 3.32 5.70 17.43
C THR A 50 3.50 5.65 15.91
N ARG A 51 3.72 4.47 15.35
CA ARG A 51 3.85 4.28 13.89
C ARG A 51 2.54 4.63 13.17
N ALA A 52 1.40 4.18 13.70
CA ALA A 52 0.09 4.50 13.14
C ALA A 52 -0.17 6.02 13.14
N SER A 53 0.10 6.69 14.27
CA SER A 53 -0.06 8.15 14.40
C SER A 53 0.86 8.93 13.46
N PHE A 54 2.10 8.46 13.28
CA PHE A 54 3.05 9.04 12.33
C PHE A 54 2.51 8.98 10.90
N TRP A 55 2.10 7.80 10.43
CA TRP A 55 1.60 7.64 9.07
C TRP A 55 0.26 8.36 8.84
N GLN A 56 -0.63 8.40 9.84
CA GLN A 56 -1.84 9.22 9.77
C GLN A 56 -1.52 10.71 9.58
N ARG A 57 -0.49 11.23 10.26
CA ARG A 57 -0.05 12.62 10.08
C ARG A 57 0.61 12.86 8.73
N VAL A 58 1.37 11.91 8.21
CA VAL A 58 2.05 12.02 6.90
C VAL A 58 1.05 11.98 5.75
N LEU A 59 0.06 11.09 5.82
CA LEU A 59 -0.93 10.89 4.76
C LEU A 59 -2.16 11.81 4.88
N GLY A 60 -2.45 12.32 6.08
CA GLY A 60 -3.66 13.09 6.35
C GLY A 60 -4.93 12.23 6.28
N ASP A 61 -6.08 12.86 6.01
CA ASP A 61 -7.39 12.16 5.92
C ASP A 61 -7.58 11.40 4.60
N GLN A 62 -6.67 11.57 3.65
CA GLN A 62 -6.70 10.85 2.38
C GLN A 62 -5.80 9.62 2.51
N ILE A 63 -6.40 8.44 2.74
CA ILE A 63 -5.69 7.19 2.45
C ILE A 63 -5.60 7.15 0.92
N PRO A 64 -4.41 7.31 0.32
CA PRO A 64 -4.32 7.34 -1.14
C PRO A 64 -4.76 5.97 -1.65
N ASP A 65 -5.82 5.92 -2.47
CA ASP A 65 -5.94 4.83 -3.44
C ASP A 65 -4.80 5.08 -4.42
N TRP A 66 -3.65 4.46 -4.15
CA TRP A 66 -2.43 4.64 -4.94
C TRP A 66 -2.66 4.00 -6.31
N LYS A 67 -3.39 4.73 -7.16
CA LYS A 67 -3.41 4.57 -8.60
C LYS A 67 -2.09 5.18 -9.06
N ALA A 68 -1.05 4.36 -9.16
CA ALA A 68 0.13 4.76 -9.93
C ALA A 68 -0.28 5.00 -11.39
#